data_AF-A0A2T0V0D3-F1
#
_entry.id   AF-A0A2T0V0D3-F1
#
_cell.length_a   1.000
_cell.length_b   1.000
_cell.length_c   1.000
_cell.angle_alpha   90.00
_cell.angle_beta   90.00
_cell.angle_gamma   90.00
#
_symmetry.space_group_name_H-M   'P 1'
#
loop_
_entity.id
_entity.type
_entity.pdbx_description
1 polymer ?
#
loop_
_entity_poly.entity_id
_entity_poly.type
_entity_poly.pdbx_seq_one_letter_code
_entity_poly.pdbx_strand_id
1 'polypeptide(L)'
;MTPATLGDAARPVSSWNLANALTVLRILLVPVYGALLLSAGSTDARLRWWAAGIFAAATFTDRVDGDLARKRGLVTDFGKIADPIADKLLMSMAFIGLSVIGDVWWWVTLVVLLREWGITVLRLFVIRHGVMPAGRGGKVKTAVQSLGLFLFSMPLWSLPEPDVWRWCAAVVLAVAVVITVVTGLDIAAKALRLRQTSERAMMKRASRLAQERVGTKAASPRALVDTLVSRGLTVATAESLTGGLVAAALTEIPGSSATMRGSIVAYGTDVKADQLGVDPTLLETGGPVQADVAEQMALGVCRELGSDVGISTTGVAGPGPQDGVPAGTVFVAVAYAGSARSQRLELSGSRETVRAASVVAALDLAKARLMEEDGPVQG
;
A
#
# COMPACT_ATOMS: atom_id res chain seq x y z
N MET A 1 3.32 -47.07 11.45
CA MET A 1 3.10 -45.74 10.83
C MET A 1 4.43 -45.22 10.35
N THR A 2 4.68 -45.29 9.05
CA THR A 2 5.89 -44.80 8.38
C THR A 2 5.82 -43.27 8.31
N PRO A 3 6.87 -42.52 8.69
CA PRO A 3 6.85 -41.07 8.59
C PRO A 3 6.91 -40.65 7.12
N ALA A 4 6.07 -39.68 6.76
CA ALA A 4 5.99 -39.10 5.42
C ALA A 4 7.31 -38.43 5.04
N THR A 5 7.85 -38.80 3.88
CA THR A 5 8.96 -38.11 3.22
C THR A 5 8.55 -36.68 2.88
N LEU A 6 9.24 -35.70 3.48
CA LEU A 6 9.17 -34.29 3.09
C LEU A 6 9.46 -34.19 1.59
N GLY A 7 8.50 -33.62 0.85
CA GLY A 7 8.58 -33.45 -0.59
C GLY A 7 9.83 -32.70 -1.03
N ASP A 8 10.42 -33.19 -2.12
CA ASP A 8 11.55 -32.61 -2.84
C ASP A 8 11.45 -31.08 -2.92
N ALA A 9 12.36 -30.39 -2.23
CA ALA A 9 12.55 -28.96 -2.43
C ALA A 9 13.05 -28.76 -3.87
N ALA A 10 12.20 -28.20 -4.73
CA ALA A 10 12.53 -27.92 -6.12
C ALA A 10 13.87 -27.17 -6.21
N ARG A 11 14.87 -27.77 -6.89
CA ARG A 11 16.21 -27.20 -7.01
C ARG A 11 16.12 -25.79 -7.61
N PRO A 12 16.82 -24.78 -7.04
CA PRO A 12 16.83 -23.44 -7.60
C PRO A 12 17.43 -23.45 -9.00
N VAL A 13 16.69 -22.90 -9.96
CA VAL A 13 17.14 -22.82 -11.36
C VAL A 13 18.31 -21.84 -11.45
N SER A 14 19.39 -22.25 -12.09
CA SER A 14 20.58 -21.41 -12.30
C SER A 14 20.22 -20.10 -13.01
N SER A 15 20.82 -19.01 -12.56
CA SER A 15 20.77 -17.69 -13.20
C SER A 15 21.45 -17.67 -14.58
N TRP A 16 22.27 -18.68 -14.91
CA TRP A 16 22.86 -18.86 -16.24
C TRP A 16 22.00 -19.80 -17.07
N ASN A 17 20.90 -19.27 -17.59
CA ASN A 17 20.01 -19.99 -18.50
C ASN A 17 19.74 -19.15 -19.77
N LEU A 18 19.17 -19.80 -20.78
CA LEU A 18 18.93 -19.19 -22.09
C LEU A 18 18.07 -17.92 -22.03
N ALA A 19 17.08 -17.87 -21.12
CA ALA A 19 16.22 -16.69 -20.99
C ALA A 19 17.01 -15.47 -20.48
N ASN A 20 17.80 -15.64 -19.42
CA ASN A 20 18.62 -14.55 -18.87
C ASN A 20 19.72 -14.10 -19.85
N ALA A 21 20.28 -15.01 -20.65
CA ALA A 21 21.26 -14.66 -21.68
C ALA A 21 20.64 -13.75 -22.77
N LEU A 22 19.38 -14.00 -23.15
CA LEU A 22 18.64 -13.15 -24.09
C LEU A 22 18.36 -11.76 -23.50
N THR A 23 18.04 -11.67 -22.20
CA THR A 23 17.88 -10.37 -21.51
C THR A 23 19.18 -9.56 -21.51
N VAL A 24 20.32 -10.20 -21.18
CA VAL A 24 21.63 -9.53 -21.19
C VAL A 24 21.99 -9.08 -22.60
N LEU A 25 21.77 -9.95 -23.60
CA LEU A 25 21.96 -9.59 -25.01
C LEU A 25 21.12 -8.37 -25.38
N ARG A 26 19.85 -8.30 -24.96
CA ARG A 26 18.99 -7.13 -25.21
C ARG A 26 19.57 -5.85 -24.62
N ILE A 27 20.03 -5.88 -23.37
CA ILE A 27 20.65 -4.72 -22.73
C ILE A 27 21.87 -4.23 -23.54
N LEU A 28 22.68 -5.16 -24.05
CA LEU A 28 23.83 -4.83 -24.90
C LEU A 28 23.42 -4.30 -26.29
N LEU A 29 22.27 -4.72 -26.82
CA LEU A 29 21.75 -4.23 -28.09
C LEU A 29 21.21 -2.79 -28.00
N VAL A 30 20.81 -2.30 -26.82
CA VAL A 30 20.31 -0.91 -26.64
C VAL A 30 21.31 0.16 -27.12
N PRO A 31 22.58 0.18 -26.67
CA PRO A 31 23.55 1.15 -27.16
C PRO A 31 23.89 0.94 -28.64
N VAL A 32 23.88 -0.29 -29.16
CA VAL A 32 24.11 -0.58 -30.58
C VAL A 32 22.98 0.01 -31.43
N TYR A 33 21.73 -0.22 -31.05
CA TYR A 33 20.56 0.39 -31.67
C TYR A 33 20.64 1.92 -31.62
N GLY A 34 20.95 2.49 -30.45
CA GLY A 34 21.09 3.93 -30.30
C GLY A 34 22.20 4.52 -31.16
N ALA A 35 23.36 3.85 -31.24
CA ALA A 35 24.47 4.25 -32.08
C ALA A 35 24.08 4.23 -33.57
N LEU A 36 23.47 3.14 -34.07
CA LEU A 36 23.04 3.03 -35.46
C LEU A 36 21.96 4.05 -35.83
N LEU A 37 21.04 4.33 -34.91
CA LEU A 37 19.98 5.31 -35.11
C LEU A 37 20.53 6.75 -35.18
N LEU A 38 21.50 7.08 -34.32
CA LEU A 38 22.06 8.44 -34.18
C LEU A 38 23.22 8.73 -35.14
N SER A 39 24.04 7.73 -35.49
CA SER A 39 25.25 7.92 -36.31
C SER A 39 24.97 8.38 -37.73
N ALA A 40 23.73 8.24 -38.20
CA ALA A 40 23.34 8.47 -39.59
C ALA A 40 22.59 9.79 -39.83
N GLY A 41 22.35 10.63 -38.82
CA GLY A 41 21.72 11.95 -39.01
C GLY A 41 20.53 11.96 -39.98
N SER A 42 19.60 11.02 -39.80
CA SER A 42 18.38 10.80 -40.61
C SER A 42 18.51 10.45 -42.10
N THR A 43 19.71 10.23 -42.68
CA THR A 43 19.86 10.07 -44.14
C THR A 43 20.31 8.70 -44.67
N ASP A 44 21.07 7.90 -43.90
CA ASP A 44 21.50 6.56 -44.37
C ASP A 44 20.41 5.48 -44.14
N ALA A 45 19.78 5.05 -45.24
CA ALA A 45 18.75 4.02 -45.21
C ALA A 45 19.25 2.65 -44.74
N ARG A 46 20.52 2.29 -45.00
CA ARG A 46 21.07 0.98 -44.59
C ARG A 46 21.21 0.89 -43.08
N LEU A 47 21.74 1.94 -42.45
CA LEU A 47 21.89 2.01 -41.00
C LEU A 47 20.52 2.00 -40.30
N ARG A 48 19.52 2.66 -40.88
CA ARG A 48 18.13 2.61 -40.38
C ARG A 48 17.49 1.23 -40.48
N TRP A 49 17.70 0.49 -41.57
CA TRP A 49 17.24 -0.89 -41.63
C TRP A 49 17.90 -1.78 -40.58
N TRP A 50 19.20 -1.59 -40.31
CA TRP A 50 19.88 -2.28 -39.21
C TRP A 50 19.33 -1.88 -37.84
N ALA A 51 19.10 -0.58 -37.59
CA ALA A 51 18.49 -0.11 -36.36
C ALA A 51 17.08 -0.70 -36.16
N ALA A 52 16.22 -0.64 -37.18
CA ALA A 52 14.89 -1.24 -37.15
C ALA A 52 14.94 -2.76 -36.90
N GLY A 53 15.88 -3.47 -37.55
CA GLY A 53 16.10 -4.90 -37.35
C GLY A 53 16.52 -5.25 -35.93
N ILE A 54 17.45 -4.49 -35.34
CA ILE A 54 17.87 -4.69 -33.95
C ILE A 54 16.72 -4.38 -32.99
N PHE A 55 15.97 -3.29 -33.20
CA PHE A 55 14.81 -2.95 -32.39
C PHE A 55 13.75 -4.05 -32.43
N ALA A 56 13.44 -4.56 -33.63
CA ALA A 56 12.51 -5.67 -33.82
C ALA A 56 12.99 -6.94 -33.13
N ALA A 57 14.25 -7.32 -33.30
CA ALA A 57 14.84 -8.49 -32.66
C ALA A 57 14.81 -8.36 -31.12
N ALA A 58 15.19 -7.20 -30.59
CA ALA A 58 15.17 -6.90 -29.16
C ALA A 58 13.74 -6.98 -28.59
N THR A 59 12.74 -6.45 -29.29
CA THR A 59 11.34 -6.49 -28.85
C THR A 59 10.73 -7.89 -28.98
N PHE A 60 11.03 -8.61 -30.07
CA PHE A 60 10.48 -9.95 -30.31
C PHE A 60 11.05 -10.98 -29.35
N THR A 61 12.36 -10.90 -29.06
CA THR A 61 13.02 -11.80 -28.10
C THR A 61 12.40 -11.73 -26.71
N ASP A 62 11.87 -10.58 -26.27
CA ASP A 62 11.21 -10.37 -24.95
C ASP A 62 9.91 -11.18 -24.80
N ARG A 63 9.19 -11.30 -25.90
CA ARG A 63 7.98 -12.09 -25.89
C ARG A 63 8.31 -13.58 -25.82
N VAL A 64 9.33 -13.98 -26.58
CA VAL A 64 9.74 -15.37 -26.72
C VAL A 64 10.43 -15.88 -25.46
N ASP A 65 11.37 -15.14 -24.87
CA ASP A 65 12.09 -15.53 -23.66
C ASP A 65 11.16 -15.60 -22.44
N GLY A 66 10.21 -14.67 -22.29
CA GLY A 66 9.20 -14.70 -21.24
C GLY A 66 8.25 -15.89 -21.36
N ASP A 67 7.82 -16.23 -22.58
CA ASP A 67 7.03 -17.43 -22.84
C ASP A 67 7.84 -18.71 -22.59
N LEU A 68 9.10 -18.73 -22.99
CA LEU A 68 10.02 -19.85 -22.81
C LEU A 68 10.31 -20.10 -21.33
N ALA A 69 10.57 -19.05 -20.56
CA ALA A 69 10.82 -19.11 -19.12
C ALA A 69 9.60 -19.65 -18.38
N ARG A 70 8.38 -19.21 -18.74
CA ARG A 70 7.13 -19.72 -18.15
C ARG A 70 6.88 -21.18 -18.50
N LYS A 71 7.05 -21.57 -19.77
CA LYS A 71 6.78 -22.95 -20.23
C LYS A 71 7.80 -23.97 -19.73
N ARG A 72 9.05 -23.57 -19.57
CA ARG A 72 10.16 -24.46 -19.15
C ARG A 72 10.53 -24.33 -17.66
N GLY A 73 9.78 -23.53 -16.89
CA GLY A 73 10.05 -23.32 -15.47
C GLY A 73 11.38 -22.63 -15.19
N LEU A 74 11.90 -21.82 -16.13
CA LEU A 74 13.22 -21.16 -16.02
C LEU A 74 13.13 -19.75 -15.41
N VAL A 75 12.11 -19.47 -14.60
CA VAL A 75 11.92 -18.14 -14.00
C VAL A 75 12.94 -17.95 -12.87
N THR A 76 13.78 -16.92 -13.00
CA THR A 76 14.82 -16.60 -12.01
C THR A 76 14.61 -15.22 -11.39
N ASP A 77 15.18 -14.99 -10.20
CA ASP A 77 15.09 -13.68 -9.54
C ASP A 77 15.88 -12.59 -10.29
N PHE A 78 16.95 -12.97 -10.98
CA PHE A 78 17.65 -12.07 -11.90
C PHE A 78 16.75 -11.58 -13.03
N GLY A 79 16.09 -12.50 -13.76
CA GLY A 79 15.19 -12.14 -14.86
C GLY A 79 14.03 -11.25 -14.43
N LYS A 80 13.43 -11.52 -13.25
CA LYS A 80 12.36 -10.67 -12.66
C LYS A 80 12.76 -9.19 -12.53
N ILE A 81 14.05 -8.90 -12.37
CA ILE A 81 14.58 -7.54 -12.23
C ILE A 81 15.13 -7.03 -13.56
N ALA A 82 15.87 -7.86 -14.29
CA ALA A 82 16.57 -7.48 -15.52
C ALA A 82 15.59 -7.22 -16.69
N ASP A 83 14.55 -8.04 -16.86
CA ASP A 83 13.63 -7.91 -18.01
C ASP A 83 12.90 -6.55 -18.00
N PRO A 84 12.29 -6.09 -16.88
CA PRO A 84 11.64 -4.78 -16.83
C PRO A 84 12.60 -3.60 -16.99
N ILE A 85 13.89 -3.78 -16.69
CA ILE A 85 14.92 -2.76 -16.90
C ILE A 85 15.29 -2.70 -18.38
N ALA A 86 15.56 -3.86 -19.00
CA ALA A 86 15.91 -3.96 -20.40
C ALA A 86 14.83 -3.36 -21.32
N ASP A 87 13.56 -3.66 -21.05
CA ASP A 87 12.42 -3.09 -21.78
C ASP A 87 12.39 -1.56 -21.71
N LYS A 88 12.52 -0.99 -20.50
CA LYS A 88 12.55 0.47 -20.31
C LYS A 88 13.74 1.14 -20.96
N LEU A 89 14.91 0.51 -20.92
CA LEU A 89 16.11 1.06 -21.57
C LEU A 89 15.93 1.11 -23.09
N LEU A 90 15.45 0.04 -23.70
CA LEU A 90 15.19 -0.01 -25.15
C LEU A 90 14.15 1.03 -25.56
N MET A 91 13.00 1.06 -24.89
CA MET A 91 11.93 2.02 -25.17
C MET A 91 12.39 3.47 -24.96
N SER A 92 13.16 3.72 -23.89
CA SER A 92 13.70 5.07 -23.62
C SER A 92 14.69 5.51 -24.68
N MET A 93 15.62 4.63 -25.08
CA MET A 93 16.58 4.92 -26.13
C MET A 93 15.89 5.20 -27.48
N ALA A 94 14.85 4.42 -27.83
CA ALA A 94 14.08 4.65 -29.05
C ALA A 94 13.37 5.99 -29.07
N PHE A 95 12.62 6.33 -28.02
CA PHE A 95 11.95 7.64 -27.95
C PHE A 95 12.94 8.81 -27.98
N ILE A 96 14.00 8.74 -27.17
CA ILE A 96 15.00 9.81 -27.11
C ILE A 96 15.71 9.92 -28.46
N GLY A 97 16.16 8.81 -29.02
CA GLY A 97 16.87 8.79 -30.30
C GLY A 97 16.01 9.33 -31.45
N LEU A 98 14.75 8.89 -31.56
CA LEU A 98 13.82 9.37 -32.57
C LEU A 98 13.45 10.85 -32.39
N SER A 99 13.44 11.36 -31.15
CA SER A 99 13.26 12.79 -30.90
C SER A 99 14.50 13.63 -31.22
N VAL A 100 15.69 13.11 -30.96
CA VAL A 100 16.95 13.78 -31.29
C VAL A 100 17.11 13.96 -32.80
N ILE A 101 16.74 12.95 -33.60
CA ILE A 101 16.82 13.01 -35.07
C ILE A 101 15.63 13.72 -35.72
N GLY A 102 14.62 14.13 -34.95
CA GLY A 102 13.49 14.94 -35.40
C GLY A 102 12.25 14.18 -35.90
N ASP A 103 12.22 12.85 -35.81
CA ASP A 103 11.08 12.04 -36.28
C ASP A 103 9.89 12.07 -35.30
N VAL A 104 10.15 12.24 -34.00
CA VAL A 104 9.14 12.25 -32.94
C VAL A 104 9.26 13.53 -32.11
N TRP A 105 8.14 14.23 -31.87
CA TRP A 105 8.17 15.48 -31.12
C TRP A 105 8.50 15.23 -29.64
N TRP A 106 9.33 16.11 -29.05
CA TRP A 106 9.80 15.94 -27.67
C TRP A 106 8.68 15.84 -26.63
N TRP A 107 7.55 16.52 -26.83
CA TRP A 107 6.43 16.41 -25.89
C TRP A 107 5.85 14.99 -25.83
N VAL A 108 5.84 14.25 -26.95
CA VAL A 108 5.40 12.84 -26.99
C VAL A 108 6.34 11.99 -26.14
N THR A 109 7.65 12.14 -26.38
CA THR A 109 8.71 11.45 -25.63
C THR A 109 8.61 11.74 -24.13
N LEU A 110 8.46 13.02 -23.74
CA LEU A 110 8.33 13.39 -22.33
C LEU A 110 7.08 12.78 -21.69
N VAL A 111 5.91 12.86 -22.33
CA VAL A 111 4.67 12.28 -21.80
C VAL A 111 4.81 10.77 -21.60
N VAL A 112 5.38 10.05 -22.57
CA VAL A 112 5.54 8.60 -22.48
C VAL A 112 6.57 8.24 -21.40
N LEU A 113 7.76 8.84 -21.41
CA LEU A 113 8.82 8.52 -20.44
C LEU A 113 8.42 8.87 -19.01
N LEU A 114 7.83 10.04 -18.78
CA LEU A 114 7.32 10.42 -17.46
C LEU A 114 6.30 9.41 -16.96
N ARG A 115 5.44 8.89 -17.84
CA ARG A 115 4.48 7.85 -17.49
C ARG A 115 5.18 6.51 -17.20
N GLU A 116 6.11 6.04 -18.03
CA GLU A 116 6.78 4.73 -17.83
C GLU A 116 7.59 4.67 -16.54
N TRP A 117 8.40 5.70 -16.30
CA TRP A 117 9.21 5.82 -15.10
C TRP A 117 8.35 6.21 -13.89
N GLY A 118 7.39 7.12 -14.07
CA GLY A 118 6.48 7.57 -13.02
C GLY A 118 5.62 6.46 -12.44
N ILE A 119 5.05 5.57 -13.27
CA ILE A 119 4.28 4.41 -12.76
C ILE A 119 5.17 3.45 -11.97
N THR A 120 6.43 3.28 -12.38
CA THR A 120 7.39 2.44 -11.66
C THR A 120 7.64 2.98 -10.27
N VAL A 121 7.95 4.27 -10.17
CA VAL A 121 8.14 4.98 -8.89
C VAL A 121 6.86 4.92 -8.05
N LEU A 122 5.71 5.21 -8.64
CA LEU A 122 4.41 5.15 -7.97
C LEU A 122 4.15 3.77 -7.37
N ARG A 123 4.41 2.70 -8.11
CA ARG A 123 4.23 1.32 -7.65
C ARG A 123 5.13 0.98 -6.46
N LEU A 124 6.38 1.46 -6.47
CA LEU A 124 7.31 1.32 -5.33
C LEU A 124 6.80 2.06 -4.08
N PHE A 125 6.24 3.27 -4.22
CA PHE A 125 5.70 4.02 -3.08
C PHE A 125 4.39 3.46 -2.53
N VAL A 126 3.61 2.78 -3.36
CA VAL A 126 2.27 2.29 -3.02
C VAL A 126 2.30 0.85 -2.50
N ILE A 127 3.38 0.09 -2.73
CA ILE A 127 3.50 -1.32 -2.27
C ILE A 127 3.25 -1.49 -0.77
N ARG A 128 3.64 -0.49 0.05
CA ARG A 128 3.39 -0.45 1.50
C ARG A 128 1.92 -0.30 1.91
N HIS A 129 1.04 0.05 0.97
CA HIS A 129 -0.40 0.22 1.19
C HIS A 129 -1.24 -0.86 0.48
N GLY A 130 -0.61 -1.73 -0.32
CA GLY A 130 -1.28 -2.83 -1.01
C GLY A 130 -0.70 -3.12 -2.39
N VAL A 131 -0.98 -4.34 -2.88
CA VAL A 131 -0.48 -4.82 -4.18
C VAL A 131 -1.44 -4.43 -5.30
N MET A 132 -0.97 -3.67 -6.28
CA MET A 132 -1.77 -3.30 -7.45
C MET A 132 -1.71 -4.39 -8.54
N PRO A 133 -2.84 -5.03 -8.89
CA PRO A 133 -2.87 -6.06 -9.94
C PRO A 133 -2.53 -5.45 -11.31
N ALA A 134 -1.87 -6.25 -12.16
CA ALA A 134 -1.52 -5.84 -13.51
C ALA A 134 -2.78 -5.81 -14.41
N GLY A 135 -3.08 -4.65 -14.98
CA GLY A 135 -4.22 -4.46 -15.88
C GLY A 135 -3.93 -4.91 -17.32
N ARG A 136 -4.97 -5.37 -18.04
CA ARG A 136 -4.88 -5.77 -19.46
C ARG A 136 -4.43 -4.62 -20.38
N GLY A 137 -4.76 -3.38 -20.03
CA GLY A 137 -4.38 -2.18 -20.80
C GLY A 137 -2.88 -1.98 -20.95
N GLY A 138 -2.06 -2.47 -20.01
CA GLY A 138 -0.60 -2.40 -20.12
C GLY A 138 -0.05 -3.17 -21.32
N LYS A 139 -0.59 -4.37 -21.60
CA LYS A 139 -0.12 -5.20 -22.73
C LYS A 139 -0.44 -4.59 -24.09
N VAL A 140 -1.66 -4.05 -24.23
CA VAL A 140 -2.10 -3.39 -25.47
C VAL A 140 -1.24 -2.17 -25.75
N LYS A 141 -1.01 -1.35 -24.71
CA LYS A 141 -0.14 -0.18 -24.81
C LYS A 141 1.25 -0.54 -25.35
N THR A 142 1.93 -1.49 -24.71
CA THR A 142 3.30 -1.87 -25.09
C THR A 142 3.36 -2.39 -26.53
N ALA A 143 2.36 -3.15 -26.98
CA ALA A 143 2.30 -3.65 -28.36
C ALA A 143 2.16 -2.51 -29.38
N VAL A 144 1.20 -1.59 -29.17
CA VAL A 144 0.97 -0.46 -30.07
C VAL A 144 2.16 0.51 -30.07
N GLN A 145 2.74 0.77 -28.89
CA GLN A 145 3.93 1.62 -28.75
C GLN A 145 5.14 1.02 -29.46
N SER A 146 5.41 -0.27 -29.27
CA SER A 146 6.54 -0.95 -29.92
C SER A 146 6.37 -0.96 -31.44
N LEU A 147 5.14 -1.14 -31.93
CA LEU A 147 4.86 -1.05 -33.37
C LEU A 147 5.13 0.36 -33.90
N GLY A 148 4.66 1.40 -33.21
CA GLY A 148 4.92 2.79 -33.60
C GLY A 148 6.42 3.11 -33.66
N LEU A 149 7.17 2.74 -32.62
CA LEU A 149 8.63 2.94 -32.57
C LEU A 149 9.37 2.13 -33.63
N PHE A 150 8.92 0.92 -33.92
CA PHE A 150 9.48 0.11 -35.01
C PHE A 150 9.26 0.79 -36.37
N LEU A 151 8.04 1.26 -36.65
CA LEU A 151 7.73 1.99 -37.88
C LEU A 151 8.62 3.23 -38.04
N PHE A 152 8.77 4.04 -36.99
CA PHE A 152 9.65 5.21 -37.02
C PHE A 152 11.14 4.85 -37.07
N SER A 153 11.55 3.66 -36.64
CA SER A 153 12.94 3.21 -36.77
C SER A 153 13.31 2.85 -38.21
N MET A 154 12.33 2.51 -39.06
CA MET A 154 12.56 2.21 -40.48
C MET A 154 12.88 3.49 -41.28
N PRO A 155 13.61 3.37 -42.41
CA PRO A 155 13.85 4.49 -43.30
C PRO A 155 12.62 4.78 -44.17
N LEU A 156 11.58 5.38 -43.56
CA LEU A 156 10.28 5.61 -44.21
C LEU A 156 10.39 6.44 -45.50
N TRP A 157 11.39 7.32 -45.60
CA TRP A 157 11.68 8.11 -46.80
C TRP A 157 12.14 7.28 -48.01
N SER A 158 12.60 6.04 -47.78
CA SER A 158 13.05 5.13 -48.84
C SER A 158 11.96 4.20 -49.37
N LEU A 159 10.77 4.22 -48.74
CA LEU A 159 9.64 3.39 -49.14
C LEU A 159 8.80 4.10 -50.22
N PRO A 160 8.04 3.33 -51.03
CA PRO A 160 7.02 3.91 -51.91
C PRO A 160 6.00 4.70 -51.09
N GLU A 161 5.61 5.88 -51.58
CA GLU A 161 4.68 6.81 -50.90
C GLU A 161 5.09 7.12 -49.43
N PRO A 162 6.24 7.80 -49.21
CA PRO A 162 6.78 8.04 -47.86
C PRO A 162 5.80 8.69 -46.88
N ASP A 163 4.95 9.58 -47.37
CA ASP A 163 4.01 10.32 -46.53
C ASP A 163 2.93 9.42 -45.96
N VAL A 164 2.47 8.40 -46.71
CA VAL A 164 1.50 7.42 -46.22
C VAL A 164 2.08 6.65 -45.04
N TRP A 165 3.31 6.16 -45.16
CA TRP A 165 3.97 5.43 -44.09
C TRP A 165 4.24 6.29 -42.85
N ARG A 166 4.62 7.56 -43.05
CA ARG A 166 4.78 8.53 -41.96
C ARG A 166 3.47 8.76 -41.23
N TRP A 167 2.37 8.94 -41.94
CA TRP A 167 1.04 9.08 -41.34
C TRP A 167 0.61 7.82 -40.60
N CYS A 168 0.82 6.64 -41.17
CA CYS A 168 0.55 5.38 -40.48
C CYS A 168 1.33 5.26 -39.17
N ALA A 169 2.64 5.54 -39.19
CA ALA A 169 3.49 5.51 -38.01
C ALA A 169 3.01 6.53 -36.95
N ALA A 170 2.69 7.75 -37.38
CA ALA A 170 2.19 8.82 -36.51
C ALA A 170 0.85 8.46 -35.86
N VAL A 171 -0.10 7.88 -36.62
CA VAL A 171 -1.40 7.43 -36.08
C VAL A 171 -1.21 6.32 -35.05
N VAL A 172 -0.37 5.32 -35.35
CA VAL A 172 -0.07 4.23 -34.40
C VAL A 172 0.55 4.79 -33.12
N LEU A 173 1.50 5.72 -33.24
CA LEU A 173 2.13 6.36 -32.08
C LEU A 173 1.14 7.23 -31.29
N ALA A 174 0.27 7.98 -31.97
CA ALA A 174 -0.76 8.78 -31.33
C ALA A 174 -1.73 7.91 -30.51
N VAL A 175 -2.17 6.77 -31.06
CA VAL A 175 -2.98 5.79 -30.34
C VAL A 175 -2.22 5.26 -29.11
N ALA A 176 -0.93 4.96 -29.23
CA ALA A 176 -0.10 4.55 -28.09
C ALA A 176 -0.03 5.62 -26.98
N VAL A 177 0.09 6.90 -27.35
CA VAL A 177 0.10 8.03 -26.41
C VAL A 177 -1.25 8.16 -25.71
N VAL A 178 -2.37 8.09 -26.44
CA VAL A 178 -3.71 8.14 -25.84
C VAL A 178 -3.90 7.01 -24.83
N ILE A 179 -3.57 5.77 -25.21
CA ILE A 179 -3.63 4.62 -24.29
C ILE A 179 -2.71 4.86 -23.09
N THR A 180 -1.51 5.41 -23.30
CA THR A 180 -0.53 5.72 -22.24
C THR A 180 -1.08 6.69 -21.21
N VAL A 181 -1.71 7.78 -21.65
CA VAL A 181 -2.30 8.79 -20.79
C VAL A 181 -3.51 8.23 -20.04
N VAL A 182 -4.46 7.61 -20.76
CA VAL A 182 -5.69 7.06 -20.15
C VAL A 182 -5.36 6.00 -19.09
N THR A 183 -4.49 5.05 -19.42
CA THR A 183 -4.07 4.02 -18.46
C THR A 183 -3.22 4.58 -17.33
N GLY A 184 -2.43 5.62 -17.57
CA GLY A 184 -1.67 6.32 -16.55
C GLY A 184 -2.58 7.00 -15.52
N LEU A 185 -3.62 7.69 -15.98
CA LEU A 185 -4.62 8.34 -15.13
C LEU A 185 -5.42 7.32 -14.30
N ASP A 186 -5.84 6.21 -14.90
CA ASP A 186 -6.52 5.12 -14.18
C ASP A 186 -5.64 4.54 -13.06
N ILE A 187 -4.36 4.29 -13.33
CA ILE A 187 -3.42 3.78 -12.33
C ILE A 187 -3.17 4.82 -11.23
N ALA A 188 -3.02 6.10 -11.58
CA ALA A 188 -2.86 7.17 -10.60
C ALA A 188 -4.11 7.30 -9.70
N ALA A 189 -5.31 7.24 -10.27
CA ALA A 189 -6.56 7.27 -9.53
C ALA A 189 -6.69 6.06 -8.58
N LYS A 190 -6.33 4.86 -9.04
CA LYS A 190 -6.29 3.64 -8.20
C LYS A 190 -5.28 3.77 -7.06
N ALA A 191 -4.09 4.30 -7.33
CA ALA A 191 -3.08 4.54 -6.31
C ALA A 191 -3.52 5.58 -5.26
N LEU A 192 -4.19 6.66 -5.71
CA LEU A 192 -4.77 7.67 -4.82
C LEU A 192 -5.91 7.10 -3.97
N ARG A 193 -6.79 6.29 -4.56
CA ARG A 193 -7.83 5.57 -3.82
C ARG A 193 -7.22 4.65 -2.77
N LEU A 194 -6.19 3.88 -3.12
CA LEU A 194 -5.49 3.00 -2.17
C LEU A 194 -4.87 3.78 -0.99
N ARG A 195 -4.33 4.97 -1.26
CA ARG A 195 -3.87 5.90 -0.20
C ARG A 195 -5.03 6.42 0.65
N GLN A 196 -6.17 6.74 0.06
CA GLN A 196 -7.34 7.31 0.75
C GLN A 196 -8.14 6.27 1.55
N THR A 197 -8.15 5.01 1.11
CA THR A 197 -8.76 3.89 1.83
C THR A 197 -7.82 3.24 2.84
N SER A 198 -6.58 3.71 2.96
CA SER A 198 -5.72 3.28 4.06
C SER A 198 -6.37 3.68 5.38
N GLU A 199 -6.42 2.76 6.35
CA GLU A 199 -7.04 2.97 7.67
C GLU A 199 -6.59 4.28 8.31
N ARG A 200 -5.34 4.71 8.06
CA ARG A 200 -4.77 6.01 8.46
C ARG A 200 -5.52 7.24 7.98
N ALA A 201 -5.92 7.29 6.70
CA ALA A 201 -6.62 8.45 6.14
C ALA A 201 -8.07 8.51 6.67
N MET A 202 -8.68 7.36 6.91
CA MET A 202 -9.99 7.25 7.57
C MET A 202 -9.90 7.63 9.04
N MET A 203 -8.91 7.14 9.80
CA MET A 203 -8.64 7.53 11.18
C MET A 203 -8.41 9.04 11.30
N LYS A 204 -7.62 9.65 10.42
CA LYS A 204 -7.37 11.11 10.43
C LYS A 204 -8.61 11.95 10.09
N ARG A 205 -9.48 11.46 9.20
CA ARG A 205 -10.75 12.13 8.87
C ARG A 205 -11.76 11.97 9.99
N ALA A 206 -11.91 10.77 10.52
CA ALA A 206 -12.84 10.51 11.60
C ALA A 206 -12.37 11.14 12.92
N SER A 207 -11.06 11.22 13.18
CA SER A 207 -10.53 12.01 14.31
C SER A 207 -10.85 13.48 14.15
N ARG A 208 -10.73 14.05 12.94
CA ARG A 208 -11.08 15.45 12.67
C ARG A 208 -12.59 15.72 12.83
N LEU A 209 -13.45 14.82 12.34
CA LEU A 209 -14.90 14.92 12.48
C LEU A 209 -15.36 14.71 13.94
N ALA A 210 -14.72 13.81 14.68
CA ALA A 210 -14.95 13.67 16.12
C ALA A 210 -14.49 14.93 16.88
N GLN A 211 -13.33 15.50 16.51
CA GLN A 211 -12.77 16.71 17.09
C GLN A 211 -13.65 17.96 16.85
N GLU A 212 -14.30 18.05 15.68
CA GLU A 212 -15.27 19.11 15.37
C GLU A 212 -16.58 18.98 16.17
N ARG A 213 -17.01 17.75 16.52
CA ARG A 213 -18.24 17.52 17.30
C ARG A 213 -18.07 17.64 18.82
N VAL A 214 -16.87 17.38 19.35
CA VAL A 214 -16.66 17.29 20.81
C VAL A 214 -16.13 18.60 21.43
N GLY A 215 -15.84 19.64 20.63
CA GLY A 215 -15.57 20.99 21.13
C GLY A 215 -14.33 21.13 22.04
N THR A 216 -13.57 20.04 22.25
CA THR A 216 -12.36 19.99 23.07
C THR A 216 -11.15 19.64 22.21
N LYS A 217 -9.99 20.17 22.60
CA LYS A 217 -8.70 19.88 21.97
C LYS A 217 -8.35 18.42 22.28
N ALA A 218 -8.83 17.49 21.45
CA ALA A 218 -8.56 16.05 21.60
C ALA A 218 -7.07 15.78 21.88
N ALA A 219 -6.80 14.92 22.85
CA ALA A 219 -5.50 14.38 23.20
C ALA A 219 -4.89 13.69 21.98
N SER A 220 -3.73 14.19 21.56
CA SER A 220 -2.94 13.51 20.54
C SER A 220 -2.36 12.22 21.12
N PRO A 221 -2.35 11.10 20.35
CA PRO A 221 -1.64 9.88 20.77
C PRO A 221 -0.17 10.18 21.15
N ARG A 222 0.49 11.11 20.45
CA ARG A 222 1.84 11.57 20.79
C ARG A 222 1.92 12.15 22.18
N ALA A 223 0.98 13.03 22.56
CA ALA A 223 1.00 13.65 23.87
C ALA A 223 0.83 12.61 25.01
N LEU A 224 0.00 11.59 24.79
CA LEU A 224 -0.14 10.49 25.75
C LEU A 224 1.14 9.66 25.85
N VAL A 225 1.74 9.28 24.71
CA VAL A 225 3.00 8.54 24.68
C VAL A 225 4.13 9.32 25.36
N ASP A 226 4.27 10.62 25.07
CA ASP A 226 5.28 11.48 25.70
C ASP A 226 5.07 11.56 27.23
N THR A 227 3.81 11.63 27.67
CA THR A 227 3.45 11.63 29.10
C THR A 227 3.85 10.30 29.76
N LEU A 228 3.53 9.17 29.13
CA LEU A 228 3.90 7.84 29.65
C LEU A 228 5.43 7.68 29.71
N VAL A 229 6.15 8.08 28.66
CA VAL A 229 7.62 8.01 28.61
C VAL A 229 8.24 8.87 29.72
N SER A 230 7.81 10.12 29.85
CA SER A 230 8.36 11.04 30.86
C SER A 230 8.13 10.58 32.30
N ARG A 231 7.05 9.81 32.54
CA ARG A 231 6.73 9.23 33.85
C ARG A 231 7.26 7.82 34.05
N GLY A 232 7.90 7.22 33.04
CA GLY A 232 8.33 5.83 33.09
C GLY A 232 7.18 4.82 33.23
N LEU A 233 5.97 5.21 32.80
CA LEU A 233 4.77 4.38 32.88
C LEU A 233 4.59 3.56 31.61
N THR A 234 4.01 2.39 31.79
CA THR A 234 3.68 1.45 30.73
C THR A 234 2.17 1.40 30.47
N VAL A 235 1.78 1.08 29.24
CA VAL A 235 0.37 1.03 28.82
C VAL A 235 0.06 -0.24 28.04
N ALA A 236 -1.14 -0.78 28.25
CA ALA A 236 -1.71 -1.85 27.44
C ALA A 236 -3.18 -1.57 27.08
N THR A 237 -3.71 -2.26 26.08
CA THR A 237 -5.06 -2.01 25.56
C THR A 237 -5.91 -3.27 25.45
N ALA A 238 -7.17 -3.22 25.87
CA ALA A 238 -8.19 -4.24 25.66
C ALA A 238 -9.26 -3.75 24.68
N GLU A 239 -9.31 -4.32 23.48
CA GLU A 239 -10.15 -3.78 22.40
C GLU A 239 -11.24 -4.75 21.95
N SER A 240 -12.48 -4.27 21.85
CA SER A 240 -13.60 -4.98 21.23
C SER A 240 -13.99 -4.28 19.92
N LEU A 241 -14.92 -3.31 19.93
CA LEU A 241 -15.42 -2.68 18.71
C LEU A 241 -14.33 -2.00 17.86
N THR A 242 -13.27 -1.49 18.49
CA THR A 242 -12.19 -0.80 17.79
C THR A 242 -11.24 -1.78 17.12
N GLY A 243 -11.16 -3.04 17.55
CA GLY A 243 -10.44 -4.11 16.86
C GLY A 243 -8.94 -3.85 16.65
N GLY A 244 -8.25 -3.24 17.61
CA GLY A 244 -6.80 -2.97 17.55
C GLY A 244 -6.42 -1.54 17.16
N LEU A 245 -7.40 -0.66 16.91
CA LEU A 245 -7.15 0.71 16.48
C LEU A 245 -6.57 1.61 17.58
N VAL A 246 -6.84 1.35 18.86
CA VAL A 246 -6.22 2.10 19.97
C VAL A 246 -4.73 1.75 20.04
N ALA A 247 -4.39 0.46 20.01
CA ALA A 247 -3.02 -0.01 19.97
C ALA A 247 -2.26 0.52 18.73
N ALA A 248 -2.90 0.51 17.56
CA ALA A 248 -2.34 1.07 16.33
C ALA A 248 -2.02 2.57 16.49
N ALA A 249 -2.94 3.35 17.06
CA ALA A 249 -2.73 4.79 17.26
C ALA A 249 -1.55 5.09 18.20
N LEU A 250 -1.33 4.27 19.23
CA LEU A 250 -0.18 4.42 20.15
C LEU A 250 1.13 3.98 19.49
N THR A 251 1.14 2.82 18.82
CA THR A 251 2.35 2.23 18.21
C THR A 251 2.83 2.98 16.97
N GLU A 252 1.99 3.81 16.34
CA GLU A 252 2.42 4.73 15.27
C GLU A 252 3.36 5.83 15.76
N ILE A 253 3.39 6.13 17.07
CA ILE A 253 4.25 7.17 17.63
C ILE A 253 5.67 6.62 17.83
N PRO A 254 6.71 7.27 17.26
CA PRO A 254 8.10 6.89 17.54
C PRO A 254 8.40 6.94 19.04
N GLY A 255 9.06 5.91 19.55
CA GLY A 255 9.34 5.77 20.99
C GLY A 255 8.28 5.01 21.79
N SER A 256 7.14 4.65 21.19
CA SER A 256 6.08 3.86 21.83
C SER A 256 6.54 2.51 22.39
N SER A 257 7.62 1.93 21.86
CA SER A 257 8.22 0.69 22.39
C SER A 257 8.73 0.82 23.83
N ALA A 258 8.94 2.04 24.34
CA ALA A 258 9.35 2.28 25.71
C ALA A 258 8.20 2.13 26.73
N THR A 259 6.94 2.23 26.27
CA THR A 259 5.77 2.27 27.15
C THR A 259 4.72 1.22 26.81
N MET A 260 4.53 0.91 25.54
CA MET A 260 3.51 -0.04 25.08
C MET A 260 3.90 -1.48 25.40
N ARG A 261 3.10 -2.16 26.22
CA ARG A 261 3.32 -3.57 26.60
C ARG A 261 2.70 -4.54 25.61
N GLY A 262 1.51 -4.23 25.12
CA GLY A 262 0.76 -5.09 24.22
C GLY A 262 -0.72 -4.75 24.17
N SER A 263 -1.47 -5.55 23.43
CA SER A 263 -2.91 -5.40 23.26
C SER A 263 -3.58 -6.75 23.25
N ILE A 264 -4.76 -6.85 23.85
CA ILE A 264 -5.67 -7.99 23.77
C ILE A 264 -6.92 -7.53 23.01
N VAL A 265 -7.17 -8.12 21.84
CA VAL A 265 -8.39 -7.86 21.07
C VAL A 265 -9.45 -8.88 21.45
N ALA A 266 -10.24 -8.56 22.48
CA ALA A 266 -11.31 -9.40 23.00
C ALA A 266 -12.65 -9.12 22.29
N TYR A 267 -12.74 -9.49 21.00
CA TYR A 267 -13.93 -9.26 20.19
C TYR A 267 -15.11 -10.15 20.62
N GLY A 268 -14.85 -11.44 20.87
CA GLY A 268 -15.82 -12.38 21.45
C GLY A 268 -16.13 -12.08 22.91
N THR A 269 -17.30 -12.50 23.40
CA THR A 269 -17.70 -12.36 24.81
C THR A 269 -16.93 -13.32 25.70
N ASP A 270 -16.75 -14.56 25.25
CA ASP A 270 -15.87 -15.59 25.84
C ASP A 270 -14.45 -15.06 26.06
N VAL A 271 -13.87 -14.40 25.05
CA VAL A 271 -12.51 -13.84 25.16
C VAL A 271 -12.40 -12.77 26.26
N LYS A 272 -13.47 -12.02 26.53
CA LYS A 272 -13.47 -11.03 27.63
C LYS A 272 -13.37 -11.72 28.99
N ALA A 273 -14.08 -12.84 29.18
CA ALA A 273 -13.99 -13.62 30.40
C ALA A 273 -12.61 -14.29 30.50
N ASP A 274 -12.23 -15.07 29.48
CA ASP A 274 -11.06 -15.95 29.54
C ASP A 274 -9.73 -15.20 29.57
N GLN A 275 -9.62 -14.10 28.81
CA GLN A 275 -8.35 -13.38 28.64
C GLN A 275 -8.28 -12.09 29.44
N LEU A 276 -9.39 -11.54 29.93
CA LEU A 276 -9.36 -10.29 30.69
C LEU A 276 -9.93 -10.46 32.10
N GLY A 277 -10.49 -11.63 32.43
CA GLY A 277 -11.07 -11.90 33.74
C GLY A 277 -12.34 -11.08 33.98
N VAL A 278 -13.09 -10.77 32.93
CA VAL A 278 -14.42 -10.16 33.07
C VAL A 278 -15.38 -11.18 33.67
N ASP A 279 -16.17 -10.76 34.64
CA ASP A 279 -17.16 -11.59 35.33
C ASP A 279 -18.16 -12.22 34.34
N PRO A 280 -18.19 -13.57 34.22
CA PRO A 280 -19.14 -14.25 33.35
C PRO A 280 -20.60 -13.93 33.68
N THR A 281 -20.95 -13.76 34.96
CA THR A 281 -22.33 -13.45 35.38
C THR A 281 -22.76 -12.06 34.90
N LEU A 282 -21.84 -11.09 34.87
CA LEU A 282 -22.09 -9.75 34.33
C LEU A 282 -22.34 -9.80 32.81
N LEU A 283 -21.57 -10.63 32.09
CA LEU A 283 -21.72 -10.82 30.65
C LEU A 283 -23.02 -11.53 30.28
N GLU A 284 -23.45 -12.52 31.08
CA GLU A 284 -24.70 -13.25 30.87
C GLU A 284 -25.93 -12.39 31.13
N THR A 285 -25.92 -11.57 32.18
CA THR A 285 -27.10 -10.82 32.64
C THR A 285 -27.31 -9.50 31.91
N GLY A 286 -26.24 -8.76 31.61
CA GLY A 286 -26.33 -7.42 30.99
C GLY A 286 -25.58 -7.29 29.66
N GLY A 287 -24.89 -8.34 29.20
CA GLY A 287 -24.15 -8.34 27.93
C GLY A 287 -22.80 -7.62 27.99
N PRO A 288 -22.06 -7.59 26.86
CA PRO A 288 -20.68 -7.09 26.82
C PRO A 288 -20.55 -5.56 26.71
N VAL A 289 -21.65 -4.82 26.56
CA VAL A 289 -21.65 -3.36 26.31
C VAL A 289 -22.14 -2.61 27.55
N GLN A 290 -21.30 -2.58 28.58
CA GLN A 290 -21.61 -1.98 29.88
C GLN A 290 -20.38 -1.29 30.48
N ALA A 291 -20.59 -0.38 31.44
CA ALA A 291 -19.54 0.32 32.16
C ALA A 291 -18.61 -0.65 32.90
N ASP A 292 -19.21 -1.52 33.73
CA ASP A 292 -18.47 -2.48 34.56
C ASP A 292 -17.64 -3.45 33.71
N VAL A 293 -18.16 -3.87 32.56
CA VAL A 293 -17.41 -4.71 31.60
C VAL A 293 -16.20 -3.95 31.06
N ALA A 294 -16.36 -2.68 30.66
CA ALA A 294 -15.25 -1.88 30.18
C ALA A 294 -14.17 -1.70 31.28
N GLU A 295 -14.59 -1.43 32.52
CA GLU A 295 -13.67 -1.26 33.65
C GLU A 295 -12.91 -2.55 33.99
N GLN A 296 -13.61 -3.69 34.02
CA GLN A 296 -12.97 -4.99 34.22
C GLN A 296 -12.02 -5.36 33.08
N MET A 297 -12.36 -5.01 31.83
CA MET A 297 -11.43 -5.17 30.70
C MET A 297 -10.16 -4.32 30.86
N ALA A 298 -10.29 -3.08 31.35
CA ALA A 298 -9.15 -2.18 31.55
C ALA A 298 -8.23 -2.66 32.68
N LEU A 299 -8.79 -3.12 33.80
CA LEU A 299 -8.04 -3.73 34.91
C LEU A 299 -7.41 -5.06 34.49
N GLY A 300 -8.17 -5.87 33.74
CA GLY A 300 -7.76 -7.17 33.23
C GLY A 300 -6.51 -7.06 32.37
N VAL A 301 -6.48 -6.13 31.43
CA VAL A 301 -5.31 -5.98 30.55
C VAL A 301 -4.06 -5.51 31.30
N CYS A 302 -4.20 -4.67 32.34
CA CYS A 302 -3.09 -4.34 33.22
C CYS A 302 -2.49 -5.57 33.89
N ARG A 303 -3.35 -6.44 34.43
CA ARG A 303 -2.94 -7.67 35.10
C ARG A 303 -2.25 -8.64 34.14
N GLU A 304 -2.86 -8.90 32.98
CA GLU A 304 -2.33 -9.90 32.04
C GLU A 304 -1.02 -9.47 31.36
N LEU A 305 -0.87 -8.18 31.05
CA LEU A 305 0.30 -7.67 30.31
C LEU A 305 1.33 -6.97 31.20
N GLY A 306 1.05 -6.86 32.50
CA GLY A 306 1.89 -6.19 33.47
C GLY A 306 2.13 -4.72 33.10
N SER A 307 1.05 -3.97 32.87
CA SER A 307 1.10 -2.54 32.54
C SER A 307 0.55 -1.66 33.66
N ASP A 308 1.07 -0.44 33.79
CA ASP A 308 0.59 0.53 34.78
C ASP A 308 -0.76 1.14 34.39
N VAL A 309 -0.97 1.32 33.08
CA VAL A 309 -2.18 1.91 32.49
C VAL A 309 -2.85 0.89 31.58
N GLY A 310 -4.17 0.71 31.71
CA GLY A 310 -4.98 -0.17 30.87
C GLY A 310 -6.08 0.63 30.19
N ILE A 311 -6.18 0.57 28.87
CA ILE A 311 -7.24 1.26 28.12
C ILE A 311 -8.17 0.22 27.50
N SER A 312 -9.47 0.33 27.73
CA SER A 312 -10.45 -0.59 27.15
C SER A 312 -11.52 0.09 26.31
N THR A 313 -12.08 -0.67 25.36
CA THR A 313 -13.23 -0.24 24.56
C THR A 313 -14.22 -1.38 24.33
N THR A 314 -15.51 -1.13 24.52
CA THR A 314 -16.61 -2.05 24.19
C THR A 314 -17.85 -1.29 23.73
N GLY A 315 -18.62 -1.82 22.80
CA GLY A 315 -19.69 -1.04 22.16
C GLY A 315 -20.23 -1.63 20.87
N VAL A 316 -21.30 -1.00 20.38
CA VAL A 316 -21.96 -1.37 19.12
C VAL A 316 -21.60 -0.35 18.05
N ALA A 317 -20.71 -0.72 17.13
CA ALA A 317 -20.30 0.19 16.07
C ALA A 317 -21.37 0.38 14.96
N GLY A 318 -22.33 -0.53 14.82
CA GLY A 318 -23.36 -0.52 13.77
C GLY A 318 -23.05 -1.45 12.59
N PRO A 319 -23.90 -1.44 11.54
CA PRO A 319 -24.89 -0.40 11.23
C PRO A 319 -26.24 -0.53 11.96
N GLY A 320 -26.56 -1.70 12.53
CA GLY A 320 -27.78 -1.93 13.31
C GLY A 320 -27.52 -2.08 14.81
N PRO A 321 -28.57 -2.16 15.64
CA PRO A 321 -28.44 -2.52 17.05
C PRO A 321 -27.91 -3.96 17.20
N GLN A 322 -27.30 -4.25 18.34
CA GLN A 322 -26.84 -5.59 18.71
C GLN A 322 -27.29 -5.89 20.14
N ASP A 323 -27.93 -7.04 20.35
CA ASP A 323 -28.42 -7.51 21.66
C ASP A 323 -29.27 -6.46 22.41
N GLY A 324 -30.11 -5.74 21.66
CA GLY A 324 -30.96 -4.66 22.18
C GLY A 324 -30.24 -3.32 22.41
N VAL A 325 -28.92 -3.26 22.26
CA VAL A 325 -28.12 -2.03 22.41
C VAL A 325 -28.08 -1.26 21.08
N PRO A 326 -28.44 0.04 21.06
CA PRO A 326 -28.41 0.86 19.85
C PRO A 326 -27.01 1.02 19.26
N ALA A 327 -26.91 1.06 17.93
CA ALA A 327 -25.69 1.43 17.23
C ALA A 327 -25.21 2.82 17.67
N GLY A 328 -23.91 2.93 17.94
CA GLY A 328 -23.30 4.14 18.49
C GLY A 328 -23.10 4.14 19.99
N THR A 329 -23.70 3.19 20.72
CA THR A 329 -23.48 3.05 22.17
C THR A 329 -22.11 2.44 22.42
N VAL A 330 -21.23 3.19 23.08
CA VAL A 330 -19.85 2.77 23.38
C VAL A 330 -19.50 3.09 24.82
N PHE A 331 -18.75 2.20 25.46
CA PHE A 331 -18.06 2.44 26.71
C PHE A 331 -16.55 2.37 26.46
N VAL A 332 -15.84 3.39 26.92
CA VAL A 332 -14.38 3.40 27.01
C VAL A 332 -13.99 3.46 28.48
N ALA A 333 -12.95 2.76 28.90
CA ALA A 333 -12.48 2.82 30.28
C ALA A 333 -10.96 2.87 30.36
N VAL A 334 -10.47 3.45 31.45
CA VAL A 334 -9.04 3.52 31.75
C VAL A 334 -8.78 3.08 33.18
N ALA A 335 -7.90 2.10 33.32
CA ALA A 335 -7.33 1.66 34.58
C ALA A 335 -5.99 2.35 34.83
N TYR A 336 -5.81 2.90 36.03
CA TYR A 336 -4.55 3.47 36.51
C TYR A 336 -4.56 3.47 38.04
N ALA A 337 -3.40 3.24 38.66
CA ALA A 337 -3.23 3.16 40.12
C ALA A 337 -4.25 2.20 40.82
N GLY A 338 -4.52 1.05 40.19
CA GLY A 338 -5.38 0.01 40.76
C GLY A 338 -6.89 0.27 40.70
N SER A 339 -7.32 1.38 40.10
CA SER A 339 -8.74 1.70 39.88
C SER A 339 -9.03 1.95 38.40
N ALA A 340 -10.25 1.64 37.97
CA ALA A 340 -10.72 1.95 36.63
C ALA A 340 -11.85 2.97 36.66
N ARG A 341 -11.94 3.74 35.58
CA ARG A 341 -13.03 4.68 35.34
C ARG A 341 -13.50 4.54 33.90
N SER A 342 -14.80 4.40 33.70
CA SER A 342 -15.42 4.37 32.38
C SER A 342 -16.11 5.68 32.00
N GLN A 343 -16.34 5.83 30.71
CA GLN A 343 -17.17 6.87 30.11
C GLN A 343 -18.09 6.22 29.07
N ARG A 344 -19.40 6.51 29.19
CA ARG A 344 -20.40 6.16 28.17
C ARG A 344 -20.41 7.22 27.08
N LEU A 345 -20.51 6.77 25.83
CA LEU A 345 -20.58 7.59 24.63
C LEU A 345 -21.79 7.19 23.78
N GLU A 346 -22.40 8.19 23.16
CA GLU A 346 -23.47 8.02 22.17
C GLU A 346 -23.03 8.66 20.86
N LEU A 347 -22.57 7.82 19.93
CA LEU A 347 -21.87 8.24 18.72
C LEU A 347 -22.71 8.00 17.47
N SER A 348 -22.94 9.04 16.66
CA SER A 348 -23.66 8.92 15.39
C SER A 348 -22.71 8.84 14.20
N GLY A 349 -23.00 7.95 13.25
CA GLY A 349 -22.30 7.88 11.96
C GLY A 349 -22.20 6.46 11.43
N SER A 350 -21.31 6.27 10.45
CA SER A 350 -20.97 4.93 9.95
C SER A 350 -20.19 4.13 11.00
N ARG A 351 -20.10 2.81 10.81
CA ARG A 351 -19.31 1.90 11.65
C ARG A 351 -17.87 2.38 11.86
N GLU A 352 -17.25 2.85 10.78
CA GLU A 352 -15.88 3.37 10.78
C GLU A 352 -15.77 4.65 11.60
N THR A 353 -16.79 5.53 11.50
CA THR A 353 -16.84 6.80 12.25
C THR A 353 -16.97 6.54 13.74
N VAL A 354 -17.85 5.62 14.15
CA VAL A 354 -18.04 5.24 15.56
C VAL A 354 -16.75 4.66 16.13
N ARG A 355 -16.10 3.72 15.42
CA ARG A 355 -14.83 3.11 15.86
C ARG A 355 -13.74 4.16 16.07
N ALA A 356 -13.56 5.07 15.11
CA ALA A 356 -12.51 6.08 15.22
C ALA A 356 -12.80 7.14 16.30
N ALA A 357 -14.06 7.56 16.49
CA ALA A 357 -14.44 8.43 17.59
C ALA A 357 -14.22 7.76 18.96
N SER A 358 -14.43 6.45 19.05
CA SER A 358 -14.15 5.66 20.26
C SER A 358 -12.67 5.67 20.62
N VAL A 359 -11.78 5.57 19.63
CA VAL A 359 -10.33 5.67 19.84
C VAL A 359 -9.95 7.03 20.41
N VAL A 360 -10.48 8.11 19.85
CA VAL A 360 -10.21 9.47 20.34
C VAL A 360 -10.65 9.62 21.79
N ALA A 361 -11.89 9.21 22.10
CA ALA A 361 -12.43 9.28 23.46
C ALA A 361 -11.63 8.46 24.47
N ALA A 362 -11.16 7.26 24.08
CA ALA A 362 -10.32 6.43 24.95
C ALA A 362 -8.97 7.10 25.28
N LEU A 363 -8.34 7.75 24.29
CA LEU A 363 -7.09 8.49 24.51
C LEU A 363 -7.30 9.77 25.34
N ASP A 364 -8.42 10.46 25.13
CA ASP A 364 -8.82 11.63 25.93
C ASP A 364 -9.01 11.25 27.40
N LEU A 365 -9.76 10.17 27.65
CA LEU A 365 -9.98 9.65 29.00
C LEU A 365 -8.67 9.22 29.65
N ALA A 366 -7.76 8.57 28.90
CA ALA A 366 -6.47 8.14 29.44
C ALA A 366 -5.61 9.32 29.88
N LYS A 367 -5.56 10.37 29.04
CA LYS A 367 -4.85 11.59 29.39
C LYS A 367 -5.47 12.28 30.61
N ALA A 368 -6.79 12.39 30.67
CA ALA A 368 -7.49 12.98 31.81
C ALA A 368 -7.21 12.21 33.10
N ARG A 369 -7.29 10.86 33.06
CA ARG A 369 -7.06 10.02 34.23
C ARG A 369 -5.65 10.15 34.80
N LEU A 370 -4.64 10.28 33.93
CA LEU A 370 -3.25 10.52 34.34
C LEU A 370 -3.01 11.92 34.94
N MET A 371 -3.87 12.91 34.66
CA MET A 371 -3.77 14.27 35.21
C MET A 371 -4.50 14.43 36.55
N GLU A 372 -5.58 13.67 36.79
CA GLU A 372 -6.41 13.80 38.00
C GLU A 372 -5.67 13.38 39.29
N GLU A 373 -4.75 12.41 39.23
CA GLU A 373 -3.98 11.95 40.41
C GLU A 373 -2.78 12.82 40.79
N ASP A 374 -2.46 13.85 39.99
CA ASP A 374 -1.46 14.87 40.35
C ASP A 374 -2.04 15.97 41.26
N GLY A 375 -3.33 15.88 41.64
CA GLY A 375 -3.97 16.77 42.61
C GLY A 375 -3.48 16.50 44.04
N PRO A 376 -3.34 17.52 44.91
CA PRO A 376 -2.71 17.34 46.22
C PRO A 376 -3.51 16.36 47.08
N VAL A 377 -2.81 15.35 47.60
CA VAL A 377 -3.28 14.50 48.70
C VAL A 377 -3.52 15.42 49.90
N GLN A 378 -4.78 15.74 50.18
CA GLN A 378 -5.15 16.39 51.43
C GLN A 378 -5.00 15.34 52.54
N GLY A 379 -3.89 15.44 53.28
CA GLY A 379 -3.69 14.75 54.55
C GLY A 379 -4.35 15.46 55.71
#